data_AF-A0A7W0Y736-F1
#
_entry.id   AF-A0A7W0Y736-F1
#
_cell.length_a   1.000
_cell.length_b   1.000
_cell.length_c   1.000
_cell.angle_alpha   90.00
_cell.angle_beta   90.00
_cell.angle_gamma   90.00
#
_symmetry.space_group_name_H-M   'P 1'
#
loop_
_entity.id
_entity.type
_entity.pdbx_description
1 polymer ?
#
loop_
_entity_poly.entity_id
_entity_poly.type
_entity_poly.pdbx_seq_one_letter_code
_entity_poly.pdbx_strand_id
1 'polypeptide(L)'
;MTYKAAGSQLRTDLEAVVNGLDGLKFLDHQAGRAAWQRFADQLVVVDRDLAIVAADPGFSLELCIACWEYDWNHSGAIDERDRRMFEIEFDGRATPNADGELDDSIPEGDPRRRPTFKFDVGDADWARAMVSFQRAAMEIILAYRWSELDRLFGDSSADGQDVKKIVLHLGDAARVTRARELILSGVGYADRCRTAYLAETDDDREWVPNPTQRSHPIPLDVDVRLYETWAGVTGDVHRMLTSEEGLSFKAIAALGDDDFPQLVPDAYLDLGAMLREPRDIELDLSLVSTLFGRGDQANRKQVLEKFLRGVLGKGYASNMKPSPLVGRLHRMKTELSTGNETFERKLRYLLWLN
;
A
#
# COMPACT_ATOMS: atom_id res chain seq x y z
N MET A 1 10.94 4.40 18.99
CA MET A 1 10.03 5.22 19.85
C MET A 1 9.36 6.35 19.07
N THR A 2 10.07 7.09 18.23
CA THR A 2 9.54 8.24 17.46
C THR A 2 8.35 7.89 16.55
N TYR A 3 8.43 6.82 15.77
CA TYR A 3 7.35 6.38 14.87
C TYR A 3 6.03 6.09 15.60
N LYS A 4 6.11 5.37 16.72
CA LYS A 4 4.98 5.05 17.59
C LYS A 4 4.33 6.30 18.15
N ALA A 5 5.14 7.21 18.69
CA ALA A 5 4.67 8.50 19.19
C ALA A 5 3.96 9.29 18.09
N ALA A 6 4.46 9.22 16.85
CA ALA A 6 3.84 9.87 15.70
C ALA A 6 2.44 9.32 15.39
N GLY A 7 2.30 8.00 15.28
CA GLY A 7 1.01 7.36 15.01
C GLY A 7 -0.02 7.59 16.13
N SER A 8 0.40 7.47 17.39
CA SER A 8 -0.48 7.74 18.54
C SER A 8 -0.93 9.20 18.58
N GLN A 9 -0.02 10.16 18.33
CA GLN A 9 -0.38 11.57 18.28
C GLN A 9 -1.34 11.87 17.13
N LEU A 10 -1.10 11.30 15.94
CA LEU A 10 -2.02 11.45 14.80
C LEU A 10 -3.42 10.97 15.16
N ARG A 11 -3.55 9.78 15.76
CA ARG A 11 -4.85 9.24 16.20
C ARG A 11 -5.55 10.19 17.16
N THR A 12 -4.86 10.62 18.23
CA THR A 12 -5.43 11.54 19.22
C THR A 12 -5.84 12.87 18.60
N ASP A 13 -5.02 13.44 17.72
CA ASP A 13 -5.31 14.68 17.02
C ASP A 13 -6.52 14.53 16.09
N LEU A 14 -6.61 13.41 15.35
CA LEU A 14 -7.72 13.14 14.45
C LEU A 14 -9.02 12.85 15.22
N GLU A 15 -8.99 12.07 16.30
CA GLU A 15 -10.14 11.83 17.17
C GLU A 15 -10.71 13.14 17.72
N ALA A 16 -9.84 14.05 18.18
CA ALA A 16 -10.26 15.37 18.66
C ALA A 16 -10.93 16.23 17.57
N VAL A 17 -10.54 16.06 16.31
CA VAL A 17 -11.08 16.80 15.17
C VAL A 17 -12.36 16.13 14.62
N VAL A 18 -12.39 14.81 14.52
CA VAL A 18 -13.51 14.02 14.00
C VAL A 18 -14.72 14.07 14.93
N ASN A 19 -14.50 14.09 16.25
CA ASN A 19 -15.60 14.21 17.23
C ASN A 19 -16.37 15.55 17.12
N GLY A 20 -15.90 16.51 16.31
CA GLY A 20 -16.59 17.77 16.04
C GLY A 20 -16.93 18.03 14.56
N LEU A 21 -16.69 17.08 13.64
CA LEU A 21 -16.87 17.27 12.20
C LEU A 21 -17.50 16.04 11.53
N ASP A 22 -18.49 16.29 10.68
CA ASP A 22 -19.12 15.23 9.87
C ASP A 22 -18.29 14.88 8.63
N GLY A 23 -18.26 13.60 8.26
CA GLY A 23 -17.73 13.12 6.98
C GLY A 23 -16.21 13.30 6.84
N LEU A 24 -15.77 13.71 5.65
CA LEU A 24 -14.38 13.95 5.26
C LEU A 24 -13.91 15.39 5.52
N LYS A 25 -14.78 16.25 6.08
CA LYS A 25 -14.42 17.64 6.44
C LYS A 25 -13.19 17.73 7.34
N PHE A 26 -12.91 16.71 8.14
CA PHE A 26 -11.72 16.68 8.98
C PHE A 26 -10.40 16.69 8.17
N LEU A 27 -10.37 16.13 6.96
CA LEU A 27 -9.17 16.12 6.11
C LEU A 27 -8.77 17.53 5.65
N ASP A 28 -9.76 18.41 5.47
CA ASP A 28 -9.56 19.78 4.97
C ASP A 28 -9.61 20.83 6.08
N HIS A 29 -10.20 20.49 7.23
CA HIS A 29 -10.21 21.36 8.40
C HIS A 29 -8.78 21.68 8.84
N GLN A 30 -8.52 22.94 9.21
CA GLN A 30 -7.19 23.43 9.55
C GLN A 30 -6.50 22.55 10.60
N ALA A 31 -7.23 22.12 11.63
CA ALA A 31 -6.68 21.27 12.69
C ALA A 31 -6.35 19.86 12.20
N GLY A 32 -7.16 19.26 11.31
CA GLY A 32 -6.87 17.95 10.74
C GLY A 32 -5.71 18.00 9.75
N ARG A 33 -5.66 19.01 8.88
CA ARG A 33 -4.47 19.27 8.03
C ARG A 33 -3.21 19.46 8.86
N ALA A 34 -3.29 20.16 9.99
CA ALA A 34 -2.16 20.30 10.90
C ALA A 34 -1.75 18.96 11.55
N ALA A 35 -2.71 18.08 11.88
CA ALA A 35 -2.42 16.73 12.38
C ALA A 35 -1.68 15.88 11.35
N TRP A 36 -2.17 15.85 10.11
CA TRP A 36 -1.52 15.17 9.00
C TRP A 36 -0.11 15.70 8.72
N GLN A 37 0.07 17.04 8.75
CA GLN A 37 1.38 17.65 8.58
C GLN A 37 2.34 17.25 9.71
N ARG A 38 1.91 17.28 10.98
CA ARG A 38 2.73 16.84 12.11
C ARG A 38 3.19 15.39 11.96
N PHE A 39 2.28 14.51 11.56
CA PHE A 39 2.62 13.12 11.31
C PHE A 39 3.65 12.98 10.18
N ALA A 40 3.44 13.69 9.06
CA ALA A 40 4.40 13.72 7.95
C ALA A 40 5.79 14.20 8.41
N ASP A 41 5.86 15.26 9.22
CA ASP A 41 7.10 15.80 9.77
C ASP A 41 7.81 14.80 10.69
N GLN A 42 7.06 14.06 11.50
CA GLN A 42 7.63 13.01 12.36
C GLN A 42 8.16 11.83 11.54
N LEU A 43 7.51 11.45 10.44
CA LEU A 43 8.04 10.42 9.53
C LEU A 43 9.35 10.85 8.87
N VAL A 44 9.57 12.15 8.62
CA VAL A 44 10.89 12.65 8.16
C VAL A 44 11.98 12.37 9.19
N VAL A 45 11.67 12.55 10.49
CA VAL A 45 12.61 12.24 11.57
C VAL A 45 12.92 10.74 11.59
N VAL A 46 11.90 9.89 11.46
CA VAL A 46 12.07 8.43 11.42
C VAL A 46 12.96 8.01 10.24
N ASP A 47 12.70 8.51 9.03
CA ASP A 47 13.53 8.18 7.86
C ASP A 47 14.98 8.64 8.04
N ARG A 48 15.22 9.79 8.67
CA ARG A 48 16.57 10.26 8.97
C ARG A 48 17.30 9.32 9.95
N ASP A 49 16.62 8.85 10.98
CA ASP A 49 17.22 7.89 11.93
C ASP A 49 17.53 6.56 11.22
N LEU A 50 16.59 6.07 10.39
CA LEU A 50 16.81 4.88 9.56
C LEU A 50 17.93 5.06 8.53
N ALA A 51 18.12 6.28 8.00
CA ALA A 51 19.20 6.56 7.06
C ALA A 51 20.59 6.46 7.70
N ILE A 52 20.71 6.80 9.00
CA ILE A 52 21.94 6.60 9.76
C ILE A 52 22.23 5.10 9.91
N VAL A 53 21.20 4.34 10.25
CA VAL A 53 21.28 2.88 10.40
C VAL A 53 21.66 2.20 9.09
N ALA A 54 20.96 2.52 8.00
CA ALA A 54 21.22 1.94 6.67
C ALA A 54 22.59 2.33 6.08
N ALA A 55 23.26 3.34 6.64
CA ALA A 55 24.61 3.74 6.23
C ALA A 55 25.73 3.00 6.98
N ASP A 56 25.40 2.27 8.05
CA ASP A 56 26.36 1.48 8.83
C ASP A 56 26.34 0.01 8.36
N PRO A 57 27.37 -0.45 7.61
CA PRO A 57 27.43 -1.84 7.14
C PRO A 57 27.58 -2.86 8.28
N GLY A 58 27.93 -2.41 9.49
CA GLY A 58 28.02 -3.25 10.68
C GLY A 58 26.76 -3.21 11.56
N PHE A 59 25.69 -2.54 11.11
CA PHE A 59 24.46 -2.48 11.88
C PHE A 59 23.89 -3.89 12.10
N SER A 60 23.60 -4.17 13.37
CA SER A 60 22.84 -5.34 13.77
C SER A 60 22.04 -5.02 15.02
N LEU A 61 20.78 -5.46 15.07
CA LEU A 61 19.90 -5.23 16.19
C LEU A 61 19.04 -6.46 16.46
N GLU A 62 19.20 -7.08 17.63
CA GLU A 62 18.36 -8.21 18.01
C GLU A 62 17.09 -7.76 18.74
N LEU A 63 15.92 -8.11 18.24
CA LEU A 63 14.62 -7.79 18.85
C LEU A 63 13.68 -8.98 18.87
N CYS A 64 13.01 -9.20 20.00
CA CYS A 64 11.80 -10.00 20.07
C CYS A 64 10.58 -9.08 19.97
N ILE A 65 10.01 -8.94 18.78
CA ILE A 65 8.83 -8.08 18.56
C ILE A 65 7.62 -8.61 19.33
N ALA A 66 7.44 -9.93 19.38
CA ALA A 66 6.39 -10.59 20.17
C ALA A 66 6.52 -10.40 21.68
N CYS A 67 7.68 -9.93 22.17
CA CYS A 67 7.90 -9.64 23.58
C CYS A 67 7.50 -8.20 23.95
N TRP A 68 7.02 -7.40 22.98
CA TRP A 68 6.59 -6.03 23.25
C TRP A 68 5.21 -6.02 23.88
N GLU A 69 5.13 -5.48 25.09
CA GLU A 69 3.86 -5.25 25.77
C GLU A 69 3.42 -3.80 25.55
N TYR A 70 2.30 -3.63 24.85
CA TYR A 70 1.72 -2.33 24.63
C TYR A 70 0.21 -2.43 24.50
N ASP A 71 -0.49 -1.41 24.98
CA ASP A 71 -1.94 -1.26 24.85
C ASP A 71 -2.24 -0.80 23.40
N TRP A 72 -2.33 -1.76 22.48
CA TRP A 72 -2.52 -1.53 21.05
C TRP A 72 -3.94 -1.09 20.74
N ASN A 73 -4.90 -1.60 21.49
CA ASN A 73 -6.31 -1.22 21.38
C ASN A 73 -6.64 0.09 22.13
N HIS A 74 -5.69 0.62 22.90
CA HIS A 74 -5.80 1.84 23.67
C HIS A 74 -6.92 1.82 24.72
N SER A 75 -7.18 0.65 25.31
CA SER A 75 -8.18 0.45 26.36
C SER A 75 -7.76 0.99 27.74
N GLY A 76 -6.49 1.38 27.89
CA GLY A 76 -5.89 1.83 29.14
C GLY A 76 -5.24 0.72 29.97
N ALA A 77 -5.29 -0.53 29.50
CA ALA A 77 -4.65 -1.68 30.13
C ALA A 77 -4.14 -2.65 29.05
N ILE A 78 -3.05 -3.36 29.35
CA ILE A 78 -2.51 -4.40 28.45
C ILE A 78 -3.29 -5.71 28.70
N ASP A 79 -4.11 -6.10 27.73
CA ASP A 79 -4.89 -7.34 27.76
C ASP A 79 -4.18 -8.52 27.08
N GLU A 80 -4.86 -9.67 26.96
CA GLU A 80 -4.28 -10.85 26.32
C GLU A 80 -4.08 -10.66 24.81
N ARG A 81 -5.00 -9.96 24.15
CA ARG A 81 -4.91 -9.66 22.72
C ARG A 81 -3.71 -8.77 22.43
N ASP A 82 -3.45 -7.81 23.31
CA ASP A 82 -2.27 -6.95 23.22
C ASP A 82 -0.96 -7.72 23.33
N ARG A 83 -0.89 -8.69 24.26
CA ARG A 83 0.30 -9.53 24.46
C ARG A 83 0.54 -10.51 23.32
N ARG A 84 -0.52 -10.96 22.66
CA ARG A 84 -0.47 -11.95 21.56
C ARG A 84 -0.36 -11.31 20.17
N MET A 85 -0.43 -9.98 20.07
CA MET A 85 -0.54 -9.24 18.80
C MET A 85 0.52 -9.64 17.74
N PHE A 86 1.74 -9.92 18.18
CA PHE A 86 2.86 -10.29 17.29
C PHE A 86 3.36 -11.72 17.50
N GLU A 87 2.60 -12.56 18.20
CA GLU A 87 2.94 -13.98 18.31
C GLU A 87 2.75 -14.69 16.97
N ILE A 88 3.67 -15.59 16.64
CA ILE A 88 3.51 -16.52 15.53
C ILE A 88 2.62 -17.66 16.02
N GLU A 89 1.36 -17.67 15.63
CA GLU A 89 0.40 -18.67 16.12
C GLU A 89 0.36 -19.95 15.27
N PHE A 90 0.99 -19.96 14.10
CA PHE A 90 0.92 -21.05 13.13
C PHE A 90 2.30 -21.28 12.51
N ASP A 91 2.74 -22.53 12.36
CA ASP A 91 4.05 -22.88 11.77
C ASP A 91 3.99 -23.21 10.27
N GLY A 92 2.79 -23.12 9.68
CA GLY A 92 2.56 -23.37 8.26
C GLY A 92 2.75 -24.83 7.83
N ARG A 93 3.00 -25.75 8.78
CA ARG A 93 3.16 -27.18 8.54
C ARG A 93 2.03 -27.93 9.20
N ALA A 94 0.93 -28.08 8.47
CA ALA A 94 -0.22 -28.82 8.99
C ALA A 94 0.16 -30.28 9.26
N THR A 95 0.12 -30.67 10.53
CA THR A 95 0.39 -32.03 10.99
C THR A 95 -0.90 -32.66 11.53
N PRO A 96 -1.11 -33.98 11.39
CA PRO A 96 -2.28 -34.62 11.98
C PRO A 96 -2.26 -34.48 13.50
N ASN A 97 -3.32 -33.91 14.07
CA ASN A 97 -3.56 -33.86 15.50
C ASN A 97 -4.05 -35.22 16.03
N ALA A 98 -4.36 -35.30 17.33
CA ALA A 98 -4.80 -36.54 17.98
C ALA A 98 -6.07 -37.15 17.38
N ASP A 99 -6.91 -36.33 16.74
CA ASP A 99 -8.15 -36.72 16.08
C ASP A 99 -7.96 -37.00 14.57
N GLY A 100 -6.73 -36.87 14.07
CA GLY A 100 -6.37 -37.07 12.66
C GLY A 100 -6.67 -35.88 11.76
N GLU A 101 -7.08 -34.74 12.31
CA GLU A 101 -7.28 -33.49 11.57
C GLU A 101 -5.94 -32.77 11.39
N LEU A 102 -5.77 -32.09 10.27
CA LEU A 102 -4.55 -31.32 10.01
C LEU A 102 -4.58 -30.01 10.82
N ASP A 103 -3.59 -29.82 11.68
CA ASP A 103 -3.40 -28.66 12.55
C ASP A 103 -1.97 -28.11 12.36
N ASP A 104 -1.87 -26.82 12.03
CA ASP A 104 -0.62 -26.08 11.88
C ASP A 104 -0.42 -25.05 13.02
N SER A 105 -1.22 -25.11 14.07
CA SER A 105 -1.11 -24.21 15.21
C SER A 105 0.12 -24.49 16.07
N ILE A 106 0.73 -23.42 16.57
CA ILE A 106 1.83 -23.49 17.52
C ILE A 106 1.25 -23.45 18.94
N PRO A 107 1.52 -24.45 19.80
CA PRO A 107 0.99 -24.49 21.16
C PRO A 107 1.32 -23.22 21.98
N GLU A 108 0.39 -22.79 22.83
CA GLU A 108 0.64 -21.68 23.75
C GLU A 108 1.86 -21.95 24.64
N GLY A 109 2.71 -20.93 24.80
CA GLY A 109 3.97 -21.04 25.54
C GLY A 109 5.13 -21.66 24.77
N ASP A 110 4.93 -22.14 23.54
CA ASP A 110 6.02 -22.60 22.67
C ASP A 110 6.93 -21.39 22.30
N PRO A 111 8.27 -21.50 22.49
CA PRO A 111 9.21 -20.44 22.15
C PRO A 111 9.13 -19.96 20.70
N ARG A 112 8.69 -20.81 19.77
CA ARG A 112 8.49 -20.46 18.34
C ARG A 112 7.45 -19.36 18.15
N ARG A 113 6.53 -19.15 19.10
CA ARG A 113 5.56 -18.05 19.06
C ARG A 113 6.22 -16.69 19.27
N ARG A 114 7.41 -16.64 19.90
CA ARG A 114 8.09 -15.40 20.27
C ARG A 114 9.56 -15.41 19.82
N PRO A 115 9.82 -15.47 18.51
CA PRO A 115 11.18 -15.48 18.02
C PRO A 115 11.89 -14.16 18.29
N THR A 116 13.21 -14.24 18.44
CA THR A 116 14.09 -13.08 18.33
C THR A 116 14.59 -12.99 16.90
N PHE A 117 14.48 -11.81 16.31
CA PHE A 117 15.00 -11.47 14.99
C PHE A 117 16.30 -10.71 15.12
N LYS A 118 17.24 -10.95 14.21
CA LYS A 118 18.46 -10.17 14.07
C LYS A 118 18.27 -9.24 12.88
N PHE A 119 17.96 -7.98 13.16
CA PHE A 119 17.76 -6.97 12.14
C PHE A 119 19.09 -6.46 11.61
N ASP A 120 19.15 -6.19 10.30
CA ASP A 120 20.36 -5.77 9.62
C ASP A 120 20.14 -4.58 8.66
N VAL A 121 21.09 -4.34 7.77
CA VAL A 121 21.03 -3.24 6.80
C VAL A 121 19.92 -3.45 5.76
N GLY A 122 19.66 -4.68 5.34
CA GLY A 122 18.55 -5.02 4.45
C GLY A 122 17.21 -4.64 5.06
N ASP A 123 17.04 -4.91 6.35
CA ASP A 123 15.84 -4.54 7.11
C ASP A 123 15.70 -3.03 7.34
N ALA A 124 16.82 -2.33 7.50
CA ALA A 124 16.81 -0.88 7.58
C ALA A 124 16.31 -0.27 6.25
N ASP A 125 16.78 -0.77 5.11
CA ASP A 125 16.26 -0.35 3.80
C ASP A 125 14.78 -0.76 3.60
N TRP A 126 14.36 -1.93 4.11
CA TRP A 126 12.93 -2.31 4.15
C TRP A 126 12.08 -1.27 4.88
N ALA A 127 12.48 -0.89 6.10
CA ALA A 127 11.76 0.11 6.89
C ALA A 127 11.74 1.48 6.21
N ARG A 128 12.81 1.85 5.49
CA ARG A 128 12.86 3.11 4.72
C ARG A 128 11.95 3.09 3.51
N ALA A 129 11.79 1.94 2.84
CA ALA A 129 10.81 1.77 1.77
C ALA A 129 9.40 2.09 2.30
N MET A 130 9.05 1.48 3.43
CA MET A 130 7.78 1.66 4.11
C MET A 130 7.49 3.10 4.49
N VAL A 131 8.43 3.74 5.20
CA VAL A 131 8.28 5.15 5.60
C VAL A 131 8.18 6.06 4.38
N SER A 132 8.89 5.76 3.29
CA SER A 132 8.81 6.55 2.05
C SER A 132 7.43 6.47 1.41
N PHE A 133 6.81 5.29 1.33
CA PHE A 133 5.46 5.15 0.79
C PHE A 133 4.40 5.82 1.67
N GLN A 134 4.53 5.72 3.00
CA GLN A 134 3.64 6.41 3.93
C GLN A 134 3.75 7.93 3.79
N ARG A 135 4.98 8.47 3.70
CA ARG A 135 5.20 9.90 3.46
C ARG A 135 4.63 10.35 2.12
N ALA A 136 4.76 9.54 1.06
CA ALA A 136 4.16 9.85 -0.23
C ALA A 136 2.63 9.94 -0.14
N ALA A 137 1.99 9.01 0.57
CA ALA A 137 0.55 9.05 0.81
C ALA A 137 0.14 10.33 1.56
N MET A 138 0.90 10.73 2.59
CA MET A 138 0.62 11.96 3.33
C MET A 138 0.75 13.20 2.45
N GLU A 139 1.76 13.25 1.58
CA GLU A 139 1.92 14.35 0.64
C GLU A 139 0.75 14.44 -0.35
N ILE A 140 0.22 13.31 -0.84
CA ILE A 140 -0.99 13.29 -1.69
C ILE A 140 -2.22 13.76 -0.91
N ILE A 141 -2.43 13.28 0.32
CA ILE A 141 -3.55 13.71 1.17
C ILE A 141 -3.49 15.23 1.39
N LEU A 142 -2.31 15.77 1.69
CA LEU A 142 -2.14 17.21 1.94
C LEU A 142 -2.18 18.06 0.65
N ALA A 143 -1.90 17.46 -0.52
CA ALA A 143 -1.93 18.14 -1.81
C ALA A 143 -3.35 18.53 -2.24
N TYR A 144 -4.34 17.68 -1.95
CA TYR A 144 -5.72 17.84 -2.42
C TYR A 144 -6.67 18.34 -1.33
N ARG A 145 -7.83 18.86 -1.76
CA ARG A 145 -8.99 19.15 -0.92
C ARG A 145 -10.01 18.03 -1.05
N TRP A 146 -10.32 17.36 0.05
CA TRP A 146 -11.12 16.14 0.10
C TRP A 146 -12.57 16.35 0.55
N SER A 147 -12.93 17.51 1.11
CA SER A 147 -14.29 17.84 1.56
C SER A 147 -15.32 17.78 0.43
N GLU A 148 -14.86 17.91 -0.82
CA GLU A 148 -15.71 17.76 -2.01
C GLU A 148 -16.27 16.34 -2.16
N LEU A 149 -15.61 15.33 -1.58
CA LEU A 149 -16.12 13.95 -1.54
C LEU A 149 -17.31 13.78 -0.57
N ASP A 150 -17.56 14.70 0.36
CA ASP A 150 -18.76 14.64 1.21
C ASP A 150 -20.04 14.69 0.38
N ARG A 151 -19.99 15.25 -0.83
CA ARG A 151 -21.13 15.26 -1.76
C ARG A 151 -21.45 13.88 -2.34
N LEU A 152 -20.51 12.93 -2.30
CA LEU A 152 -20.72 11.54 -2.71
C LEU A 152 -21.28 10.66 -1.61
N PHE A 153 -20.90 10.93 -0.36
CA PHE A 153 -21.19 10.06 0.78
C PHE A 153 -22.21 10.65 1.76
N GLY A 154 -22.46 11.96 1.68
CA GLY A 154 -23.52 12.63 2.41
C GLY A 154 -24.89 12.25 1.86
N ASP A 155 -25.91 12.37 2.71
CA ASP A 155 -27.29 12.06 2.37
C ASP A 155 -27.78 13.04 1.28
N SER A 156 -27.59 12.67 0.01
CA SER A 156 -27.94 13.46 -1.19
C SER A 156 -29.45 13.77 -1.27
N SER A 157 -30.23 13.26 -0.32
CA SER A 157 -31.67 13.38 -0.18
C SER A 157 -32.12 14.71 0.47
N ALA A 158 -31.24 15.45 1.15
CA ALA A 158 -31.64 16.64 1.91
C ALA A 158 -31.91 17.91 1.07
N ASP A 159 -31.27 18.05 -0.09
CA ASP A 159 -31.34 19.29 -0.91
C ASP A 159 -31.84 19.08 -2.36
N GLY A 160 -32.18 17.85 -2.76
CA GLY A 160 -32.78 17.56 -4.07
C GLY A 160 -31.94 17.96 -5.30
N GLN A 161 -30.66 18.31 -5.13
CA GLN A 161 -29.75 18.62 -6.22
C GLN A 161 -28.97 17.37 -6.63
N ASP A 162 -29.19 16.91 -7.86
CA ASP A 162 -28.32 15.94 -8.52
C ASP A 162 -26.90 16.53 -8.62
N VAL A 163 -25.95 15.95 -7.88
CA VAL A 163 -24.54 16.30 -8.00
C VAL A 163 -24.05 15.83 -9.37
N LYS A 164 -23.82 16.78 -10.29
CA LYS A 164 -23.40 16.47 -11.67
C LYS A 164 -21.89 16.39 -11.83
N LYS A 165 -21.13 17.11 -11.00
CA LYS A 165 -19.66 17.20 -11.07
C LYS A 165 -19.06 17.33 -9.68
N ILE A 166 -17.99 16.59 -9.42
CA ILE A 166 -17.13 16.73 -8.24
C ILE A 166 -15.73 17.08 -8.72
N VAL A 167 -15.09 18.04 -8.06
CA VAL A 167 -13.74 18.47 -8.38
C VAL A 167 -12.89 18.39 -7.12
N LEU A 168 -11.92 17.47 -7.08
CA LEU A 168 -10.91 17.46 -6.02
C LEU A 168 -9.84 18.48 -6.40
N HIS A 169 -9.91 19.65 -5.76
CA HIS A 169 -9.00 20.75 -6.05
C HIS A 169 -7.59 20.45 -5.55
N LEU A 170 -6.61 20.65 -6.43
CA LEU A 170 -5.19 20.62 -6.09
C LEU A 170 -4.81 21.92 -5.38
N GLY A 171 -4.54 21.82 -4.08
CA GLY A 171 -4.09 22.93 -3.26
C GLY A 171 -2.58 23.18 -3.31
N ASP A 172 -1.78 22.15 -3.57
CA ASP A 172 -0.31 22.24 -3.58
C ASP A 172 0.31 21.22 -4.55
N ALA A 173 0.67 21.66 -5.75
CA ALA A 173 1.30 20.83 -6.77
C ALA A 173 2.67 20.27 -6.34
N ALA A 174 3.44 21.03 -5.55
CA ALA A 174 4.78 20.63 -5.13
C ALA A 174 4.73 19.40 -4.22
N ARG A 175 3.64 19.21 -3.47
CA ARG A 175 3.40 17.98 -2.69
C ARG A 175 3.27 16.74 -3.55
N VAL A 176 2.56 16.83 -4.68
CA VAL A 176 2.44 15.68 -5.60
C VAL A 176 3.80 15.34 -6.22
N THR A 177 4.61 16.34 -6.55
CA THR A 177 5.99 16.11 -7.00
C THR A 177 6.84 15.45 -5.93
N ARG A 178 6.78 15.89 -4.67
CA ARG A 178 7.46 15.23 -3.55
C ARG A 178 6.97 13.81 -3.32
N ALA A 179 5.66 13.57 -3.43
CA ALA A 179 5.10 12.23 -3.34
C ALA A 179 5.71 11.30 -4.40
N ARG A 180 5.86 11.77 -5.64
CA ARG A 180 6.53 11.02 -6.71
C ARG A 180 7.97 10.67 -6.36
N GLU A 181 8.74 11.63 -5.86
CA GLU A 181 10.14 11.42 -5.43
C GLU A 181 10.23 10.41 -4.28
N LEU A 182 9.30 10.48 -3.33
CA LEU A 182 9.21 9.55 -2.22
C LEU A 182 8.83 8.13 -2.68
N ILE A 183 7.90 7.96 -3.62
CA ILE A 183 7.57 6.64 -4.16
C ILE A 183 8.78 6.05 -4.91
N LEU A 184 9.47 6.85 -5.74
CA LEU A 184 10.68 6.40 -6.43
C LEU A 184 11.79 6.01 -5.45
N SER A 185 11.97 6.79 -4.39
CA SER A 185 12.92 6.46 -3.31
C SER A 185 12.51 5.17 -2.62
N GLY A 186 11.21 5.00 -2.29
CA GLY A 186 10.61 3.79 -1.72
C GLY A 186 10.91 2.53 -2.53
N VAL A 187 10.70 2.61 -3.84
CA VAL A 187 11.06 1.52 -4.77
C VAL A 187 12.56 1.23 -4.77
N GLY A 188 13.40 2.28 -4.73
CA GLY A 188 14.85 2.12 -4.64
C GLY A 188 15.32 1.50 -3.32
N TYR A 189 14.68 1.83 -2.20
CA TYR A 189 14.92 1.19 -0.89
C TYR A 189 14.54 -0.29 -0.95
N ALA A 190 13.35 -0.60 -1.49
CA ALA A 190 12.87 -1.98 -1.62
C ALA A 190 13.80 -2.86 -2.47
N ASP A 191 14.38 -2.33 -3.55
CA ASP A 191 15.31 -3.09 -4.39
C ASP A 191 16.68 -3.32 -3.73
N ARG A 192 17.16 -2.36 -2.91
CA ARG A 192 18.39 -2.55 -2.14
C ARG A 192 18.20 -3.58 -1.03
N CYS A 193 17.10 -3.48 -0.28
CA CYS A 193 16.68 -4.47 0.69
C CYS A 193 16.65 -5.88 0.08
N ARG A 194 15.93 -6.04 -1.04
CA ARG A 194 15.87 -7.30 -1.80
C ARG A 194 17.25 -7.82 -2.18
N THR A 195 18.15 -6.93 -2.59
CA THR A 195 19.51 -7.29 -3.01
C THR A 195 20.38 -7.68 -1.83
N ALA A 196 20.20 -7.04 -0.67
CA ALA A 196 20.87 -7.39 0.58
C ALA A 196 20.49 -8.80 1.03
N TYR A 197 19.19 -9.10 1.11
CA TYR A 197 18.71 -10.44 1.50
C TYR A 197 19.24 -11.54 0.58
N LEU A 198 19.29 -11.31 -0.74
CA LEU A 198 19.86 -12.29 -1.68
C LEU A 198 21.38 -12.46 -1.55
N ALA A 199 22.09 -11.47 -0.99
CA ALA A 199 23.53 -11.50 -0.80
C ALA A 199 23.94 -12.10 0.55
N GLU A 200 23.02 -12.15 1.51
CA GLU A 200 23.24 -12.75 2.83
C GLU A 200 23.61 -14.22 2.73
N THR A 201 24.47 -14.64 3.66
CA THR A 201 25.04 -16.00 3.69
C THR A 201 24.89 -16.69 5.04
N ASP A 202 24.58 -15.96 6.12
CA ASP A 202 24.14 -16.58 7.37
C ASP A 202 22.64 -16.89 7.34
N ASP A 203 22.23 -17.86 8.15
CA ASP A 203 20.84 -18.28 8.34
C ASP A 203 20.41 -17.97 9.81
N ASP A 204 20.90 -16.88 10.41
CA ASP A 204 20.70 -16.62 11.85
C ASP A 204 19.61 -15.58 12.09
N ARG A 205 18.39 -16.08 12.29
CA ARG A 205 17.25 -15.30 12.83
C ARG A 205 16.84 -14.10 11.96
N GLU A 206 16.90 -14.28 10.65
CA GLU A 206 16.52 -13.24 9.69
C GLU A 206 15.06 -12.81 9.82
N TRP A 207 14.82 -11.51 9.62
CA TRP A 207 13.48 -10.95 9.50
C TRP A 207 12.79 -11.45 8.23
N VAL A 208 13.46 -11.36 7.07
CA VAL A 208 12.99 -11.91 5.80
C VAL A 208 14.05 -12.83 5.21
N PRO A 209 13.78 -14.13 5.09
CA PRO A 209 14.78 -15.04 4.57
C PRO A 209 14.94 -14.90 3.05
N ASN A 210 16.06 -15.39 2.56
CA ASN A 210 16.38 -15.60 1.16
C ASN A 210 16.08 -17.06 0.75
N PRO A 211 16.02 -17.36 -0.56
CA PRO A 211 15.60 -18.68 -1.04
C PRO A 211 16.51 -19.85 -0.67
N THR A 212 17.72 -19.58 -0.19
CA THR A 212 18.70 -20.61 0.19
C THR A 212 18.74 -20.87 1.69
N GLN A 213 18.29 -19.90 2.49
CA GLN A 213 18.23 -19.99 3.94
C GLN A 213 17.16 -21.00 4.38
N ARG A 214 17.47 -21.78 5.41
CA ARG A 214 16.59 -22.84 5.96
C ARG A 214 16.24 -22.65 7.42
N SER A 215 16.99 -21.83 8.12
CA SER A 215 16.77 -21.48 9.52
C SER A 215 16.31 -20.04 9.59
N HIS A 216 14.99 -19.84 9.65
CA HIS A 216 14.42 -18.52 9.88
C HIS A 216 13.22 -18.63 10.83
N PRO A 217 12.95 -17.61 11.65
CA PRO A 217 11.95 -17.72 12.71
C PRO A 217 10.52 -17.62 12.19
N ILE A 218 10.32 -17.07 10.98
CA ILE A 218 9.01 -16.92 10.36
C ILE A 218 8.68 -18.18 9.56
N PRO A 219 7.48 -18.77 9.69
CA PRO A 219 7.03 -19.88 8.85
C PRO A 219 6.59 -19.38 7.47
N LEU A 220 7.56 -18.82 6.74
CA LEU A 220 7.38 -18.22 5.43
C LEU A 220 8.15 -19.04 4.40
N ASP A 221 7.45 -19.65 3.46
CA ASP A 221 8.11 -20.29 2.31
C ASP A 221 8.61 -19.19 1.39
N VAL A 222 9.93 -19.02 1.33
CA VAL A 222 10.56 -18.03 0.46
C VAL A 222 11.31 -18.76 -0.65
N ASP A 223 10.92 -18.49 -1.90
CA ASP A 223 11.55 -19.07 -3.08
C ASP A 223 12.14 -17.99 -4.01
N VAL A 224 12.90 -18.44 -5.01
CA VAL A 224 13.53 -17.55 -6.00
C VAL A 224 12.46 -16.76 -6.77
N ARG A 225 11.29 -17.37 -7.01
CA ARG A 225 10.20 -16.77 -7.78
C ARG A 225 9.56 -15.59 -7.06
N LEU A 226 9.52 -15.60 -5.74
CA LEU A 226 9.11 -14.47 -4.90
C LEU A 226 10.02 -13.27 -5.15
N TYR A 227 11.34 -13.47 -5.08
CA TYR A 227 12.34 -12.41 -5.31
C TYR A 227 12.34 -11.89 -6.75
N GLU A 228 12.17 -12.77 -7.74
CA GLU A 228 11.99 -12.36 -9.15
C GLU A 228 10.71 -11.55 -9.35
N THR A 229 9.63 -11.91 -8.65
CA THR A 229 8.36 -11.17 -8.69
C THR A 229 8.52 -9.81 -8.03
N TRP A 230 9.20 -9.74 -6.89
CA TRP A 230 9.51 -8.49 -6.21
C TRP A 230 10.34 -7.56 -7.11
N ALA A 231 11.43 -8.06 -7.69
CA ALA A 231 12.25 -7.30 -8.65
C ALA A 231 11.43 -6.83 -9.87
N GLY A 232 10.55 -7.69 -10.38
CA GLY A 232 9.64 -7.35 -11.47
C GLY A 232 8.69 -6.22 -11.11
N VAL A 233 7.99 -6.31 -9.97
CA VAL A 233 7.02 -5.30 -9.54
C VAL A 233 7.69 -3.95 -9.27
N THR A 234 8.80 -3.92 -8.54
CA THR A 234 9.55 -2.69 -8.25
C THR A 234 10.06 -2.03 -9.54
N GLY A 235 10.62 -2.82 -10.46
CA GLY A 235 11.03 -2.34 -11.78
C GLY A 235 9.87 -1.79 -12.62
N ASP A 236 8.72 -2.48 -12.63
CA ASP A 236 7.52 -2.04 -13.36
C ASP A 236 6.98 -0.71 -12.79
N VAL A 237 6.91 -0.56 -11.46
CA VAL A 237 6.49 0.69 -10.79
C VAL A 237 7.45 1.84 -11.10
N HIS A 238 8.77 1.59 -11.06
CA HIS A 238 9.76 2.61 -11.43
C HIS A 238 9.51 3.15 -12.84
N ARG A 239 9.40 2.25 -13.84
CA ARG A 239 9.18 2.63 -15.25
C ARG A 239 7.83 3.32 -15.47
N MET A 240 6.82 2.99 -14.67
CA MET A 240 5.53 3.70 -14.70
C MET A 240 5.64 5.14 -14.18
N LEU A 241 6.39 5.36 -13.10
CA LEU A 241 6.57 6.68 -12.50
C LEU A 241 7.53 7.58 -13.31
N THR A 242 8.37 6.99 -14.16
CA THR A 242 9.19 7.71 -15.14
C THR A 242 8.49 7.91 -16.49
N SER A 243 7.28 7.37 -16.69
CA SER A 243 6.52 7.40 -17.95
C SER A 243 7.18 6.64 -19.11
N GLU A 244 7.99 5.65 -18.81
CA GLU A 244 8.49 4.70 -19.82
C GLU A 244 7.42 3.67 -20.19
N GLU A 245 6.57 3.32 -19.23
CA GLU A 245 5.47 2.35 -19.37
C GLU A 245 4.18 2.87 -18.75
N GLY A 246 3.03 2.45 -19.29
CA GLY A 246 1.71 2.84 -18.80
C GLY A 246 0.83 1.65 -18.48
N LEU A 247 -0.18 1.84 -17.63
CA LEU A 247 -1.18 0.80 -17.38
C LEU A 247 -2.21 0.81 -18.51
N SER A 248 -2.29 -0.27 -19.27
CA SER A 248 -3.31 -0.41 -20.30
C SER A 248 -4.71 -0.51 -19.68
N PHE A 249 -5.65 0.33 -20.11
CA PHE A 249 -7.04 0.23 -19.65
C PHE A 249 -7.67 -1.12 -20.05
N LYS A 250 -7.33 -1.65 -21.22
CA LYS A 250 -7.77 -3.00 -21.64
C LYS A 250 -7.24 -4.09 -20.71
N ALA A 251 -5.96 -4.02 -20.34
CA ALA A 251 -5.39 -5.00 -19.42
C ALA A 251 -6.04 -4.91 -18.03
N ILE A 252 -6.26 -3.69 -17.51
CA ILE A 252 -6.98 -3.49 -16.23
C ILE A 252 -8.41 -4.03 -16.35
N ALA A 253 -9.11 -3.73 -17.43
CA ALA A 253 -10.48 -4.18 -17.65
C ALA A 253 -10.59 -5.71 -17.72
N ALA A 254 -9.57 -6.37 -18.28
CA ALA A 254 -9.49 -7.83 -18.35
C ALA A 254 -9.28 -8.50 -16.97
N LEU A 255 -9.05 -7.74 -15.89
CA LEU A 255 -9.09 -8.26 -14.53
C LEU A 255 -10.51 -8.42 -13.97
N GLY A 256 -11.49 -7.75 -14.59
CA GLY A 256 -12.91 -7.76 -14.22
C GLY A 256 -13.72 -8.69 -15.11
N ASP A 257 -14.98 -8.32 -15.37
CA ASP A 257 -15.92 -9.14 -16.15
C ASP A 257 -15.60 -9.15 -17.66
N ASP A 258 -15.96 -10.25 -18.34
CA ASP A 258 -15.59 -10.56 -19.73
C ASP A 258 -15.99 -9.49 -20.77
N ASP A 259 -17.05 -8.72 -20.50
CA ASP A 259 -17.57 -7.69 -21.43
C ASP A 259 -16.90 -6.32 -21.25
N PHE A 260 -16.29 -6.05 -20.09
CA PHE A 260 -15.72 -4.74 -19.76
C PHE A 260 -14.53 -4.33 -20.67
N PRO A 261 -13.62 -5.24 -21.08
CA PRO A 261 -12.55 -4.93 -22.03
C PRO A 261 -13.02 -4.36 -23.37
N GLN A 262 -14.25 -4.65 -23.79
CA GLN A 262 -14.79 -4.14 -25.05
C GLN A 262 -15.28 -2.69 -24.96
N LEU A 263 -15.56 -2.23 -23.73
CA LEU A 263 -16.06 -0.87 -23.46
C LEU A 263 -14.92 0.14 -23.27
N VAL A 264 -13.73 -0.33 -22.85
CA VAL A 264 -12.59 0.55 -22.57
C VAL A 264 -11.86 0.99 -23.84
N PRO A 265 -11.35 2.25 -23.88
CA PRO A 265 -10.53 2.71 -24.98
C PRO A 265 -9.19 1.96 -25.04
N ASP A 266 -8.61 1.92 -26.24
CA ASP A 266 -7.24 1.41 -26.42
C ASP A 266 -6.24 2.50 -26.05
N ALA A 267 -6.09 2.71 -24.75
CA ALA A 267 -5.31 3.77 -24.16
C ALA A 267 -4.69 3.33 -22.82
N TYR A 268 -3.89 4.22 -22.25
CA TYR A 268 -3.04 3.95 -21.12
C TYR A 268 -3.19 5.03 -20.05
N LEU A 269 -3.03 4.61 -18.79
CA LEU A 269 -2.76 5.49 -17.65
C LEU A 269 -1.24 5.70 -17.53
N ASP A 270 -0.80 6.93 -17.79
CA ASP A 270 0.55 7.42 -17.53
C ASP A 270 0.61 8.04 -16.13
N LEU A 271 0.94 7.22 -15.12
CA LEU A 271 1.07 7.68 -13.74
C LEU A 271 2.21 8.70 -13.58
N GLY A 272 3.32 8.51 -14.29
CA GLY A 272 4.46 9.44 -14.23
C GLY A 272 4.07 10.84 -14.71
N ALA A 273 3.29 10.96 -15.79
CA ALA A 273 2.80 12.24 -16.26
C ALA A 273 1.80 12.86 -15.29
N MET A 274 0.88 12.06 -14.71
CA MET A 274 -0.10 12.52 -13.73
C MET A 274 0.57 13.13 -12.49
N LEU A 275 1.68 12.54 -12.03
CA LEU A 275 2.43 13.03 -10.87
C LEU A 275 3.41 14.17 -11.19
N ARG A 276 3.90 14.27 -12.44
CA ARG A 276 4.76 15.40 -12.88
C ARG A 276 3.97 16.66 -13.16
N GLU A 277 2.77 16.53 -13.71
CA GLU A 277 1.86 17.63 -14.05
C GLU A 277 0.53 17.46 -13.31
N PRO A 278 0.53 17.55 -11.96
CA PRO A 278 -0.67 17.35 -11.18
C PRO A 278 -1.70 18.44 -11.47
N ARG A 279 -2.98 18.08 -11.40
CA ARG A 279 -4.11 19.00 -11.57
C ARG A 279 -5.29 18.57 -10.72
N ASP A 280 -6.34 19.38 -10.76
CA ASP A 280 -7.65 19.05 -10.23
C ASP A 280 -8.18 17.74 -10.82
N ILE A 281 -8.75 16.89 -9.96
CA ILE A 281 -9.40 15.64 -10.38
C ILE A 281 -10.88 15.93 -10.59
N GLU A 282 -11.32 15.88 -11.84
CA GLU A 282 -12.71 16.17 -12.19
C GLU A 282 -13.50 14.87 -12.44
N LEU A 283 -14.47 14.60 -11.57
CA LEU A 283 -15.42 13.49 -11.70
C LEU A 283 -16.74 14.04 -12.24
N ASP A 284 -17.02 13.84 -13.53
CA ASP A 284 -18.31 14.19 -14.13
C ASP A 284 -19.29 13.01 -13.98
N LEU A 285 -20.14 13.07 -12.95
CA LEU A 285 -21.11 12.02 -12.61
C LEU A 285 -22.22 11.88 -13.67
N SER A 286 -22.47 12.93 -14.45
CA SER A 286 -23.42 12.84 -15.57
C SER A 286 -22.92 11.85 -16.63
N LEU A 287 -21.61 11.77 -16.87
CA LEU A 287 -21.02 10.78 -17.76
C LEU A 287 -21.11 9.38 -17.17
N VAL A 288 -20.93 9.23 -15.86
CA VAL A 288 -21.06 7.94 -15.14
C VAL A 288 -22.47 7.37 -15.31
N SER A 289 -23.51 8.19 -15.11
CA SER A 289 -24.91 7.75 -15.33
C SER A 289 -25.16 7.29 -16.78
N THR A 290 -24.52 7.95 -17.75
CA THR A 290 -24.61 7.57 -19.17
C THR A 290 -23.89 6.26 -19.48
N LEU A 291 -22.78 5.97 -18.78
CA LEU A 291 -22.02 4.73 -18.94
C LEU A 291 -22.81 3.50 -18.52
N PHE A 292 -23.58 3.62 -17.43
CA PHE A 292 -24.38 2.53 -16.88
C PHE A 292 -25.83 2.50 -17.40
N GLY A 293 -26.29 3.55 -18.09
CA GLY A 293 -27.61 3.61 -18.73
C GLY A 293 -27.73 2.75 -20.00
N ARG A 294 -28.95 2.46 -20.46
CA ARG A 294 -29.20 1.72 -21.73
C ARG A 294 -28.80 2.59 -22.94
N GLY A 295 -27.79 2.16 -23.69
CA GLY A 295 -27.31 2.87 -24.89
C GLY A 295 -26.38 2.00 -25.73
N ASP A 296 -26.11 2.41 -26.98
CA ASP A 296 -25.21 1.71 -27.89
C ASP A 296 -23.74 1.73 -27.38
N GLN A 297 -23.02 0.64 -27.63
CA GLN A 297 -21.67 0.38 -27.16
C GLN A 297 -20.67 1.42 -27.66
N ALA A 298 -20.82 1.88 -28.92
CA ALA A 298 -19.96 2.91 -29.49
C ALA A 298 -20.08 4.25 -28.75
N ASN A 299 -21.31 4.63 -28.35
CA ASN A 299 -21.56 5.83 -27.57
C ASN A 299 -20.94 5.71 -26.17
N ARG A 300 -21.11 4.56 -25.50
CA ARG A 300 -20.52 4.31 -24.16
C ARG A 300 -18.99 4.42 -24.18
N LYS A 301 -18.32 3.89 -25.20
CA LYS A 301 -16.86 3.99 -25.34
C LYS A 301 -16.39 5.44 -25.47
N GLN A 302 -17.07 6.27 -26.27
CA GLN A 302 -16.75 7.69 -26.42
C GLN A 302 -16.97 8.47 -25.12
N VAL A 303 -18.07 8.19 -24.43
CA VAL A 303 -18.37 8.77 -23.10
C VAL A 303 -17.29 8.38 -22.09
N LEU A 304 -16.86 7.12 -22.08
CA LEU A 304 -15.82 6.64 -21.17
C LEU A 304 -14.47 7.29 -21.46
N GLU A 305 -14.09 7.40 -22.73
CA GLU A 305 -12.87 8.10 -23.10
C GLU A 305 -12.91 9.58 -22.67
N LYS A 306 -14.04 10.26 -22.87
CA LYS A 306 -14.22 11.65 -22.40
C LYS A 306 -14.10 11.73 -20.88
N PHE A 307 -14.73 10.81 -20.16
CA PHE A 307 -14.64 10.72 -18.70
C PHE A 307 -13.19 10.51 -18.25
N LEU A 308 -12.48 9.51 -18.81
CA LEU A 308 -11.09 9.21 -18.47
C LEU A 308 -10.15 10.38 -18.74
N ARG A 309 -10.31 11.10 -19.86
CA ARG A 309 -9.54 12.33 -20.16
C ARG A 309 -9.82 13.45 -19.16
N GLY A 310 -11.06 13.54 -18.65
CA GLY A 310 -11.47 14.47 -17.60
C GLY A 310 -10.84 14.14 -16.25
N VAL A 311 -10.86 12.87 -15.85
CA VAL A 311 -10.28 12.43 -14.56
C VAL A 311 -8.75 12.48 -14.59
N LEU A 312 -8.12 11.93 -15.63
CA LEU A 312 -6.69 11.64 -15.65
C LEU A 312 -5.84 12.76 -16.26
N GLY A 313 -6.43 13.59 -17.12
CA GLY A 313 -5.72 14.69 -17.76
C GLY A 313 -4.52 14.25 -18.57
N LYS A 314 -3.34 14.76 -18.18
CA LYS A 314 -2.06 14.39 -18.79
C LYS A 314 -1.68 12.93 -18.54
N GLY A 315 -2.29 12.29 -17.55
CA GLY A 315 -2.18 10.86 -17.33
C GLY A 315 -2.95 10.01 -18.34
N TYR A 316 -3.78 10.57 -19.22
CA TYR A 316 -4.37 9.81 -20.32
C TYR A 316 -3.43 9.81 -21.53
N ALA A 317 -2.89 8.65 -21.88
CA ALA A 317 -2.03 8.47 -23.05
C ALA A 317 -2.71 7.56 -24.09
N SER A 318 -2.82 8.03 -25.33
CA SER A 318 -3.39 7.23 -26.44
C SER A 318 -2.41 6.18 -26.98
N ASN A 319 -1.12 6.32 -26.69
CA ASN A 319 -0.09 5.36 -27.10
C ASN A 319 1.03 5.34 -26.06
N MET A 320 1.37 4.15 -25.56
CA MET A 320 2.42 3.93 -24.58
C MET A 320 2.84 2.46 -24.60
N LYS A 321 4.04 2.14 -24.13
CA LYS A 321 4.41 0.74 -23.88
C LYS A 321 3.60 0.21 -22.69
N PRO A 322 2.89 -0.92 -22.81
CA PRO A 322 2.15 -1.50 -21.68
C PRO A 322 3.12 -1.98 -20.59
N SER A 323 2.81 -1.64 -19.34
CA SER A 323 3.49 -2.20 -18.18
C SER A 323 3.10 -3.68 -17.98
N PRO A 324 4.04 -4.58 -17.68
CA PRO A 324 3.75 -5.97 -17.29
C PRO A 324 3.03 -6.12 -15.95
N LEU A 325 2.93 -5.05 -15.14
CA LEU A 325 2.44 -5.08 -13.76
C LEU A 325 1.07 -5.74 -13.64
N VAL A 326 0.14 -5.38 -14.52
CA VAL A 326 -1.24 -5.93 -14.50
C VAL A 326 -1.23 -7.45 -14.66
N GLY A 327 -0.41 -7.98 -15.57
CA GLY A 327 -0.26 -9.42 -15.78
C GLY A 327 0.36 -10.12 -14.57
N ARG A 328 1.34 -9.49 -13.91
CA ARG A 328 1.93 -10.02 -12.66
C ARG A 328 0.91 -10.07 -11.53
N LEU A 329 0.15 -8.99 -11.32
CA LEU A 329 -0.90 -8.92 -10.29
C LEU A 329 -2.02 -9.92 -10.57
N HIS A 330 -2.42 -10.08 -11.84
CA HIS A 330 -3.39 -11.11 -12.22
C HIS A 330 -2.90 -12.51 -11.89
N ARG A 331 -1.66 -12.84 -12.26
CA ARG A 331 -1.05 -14.14 -11.93
C ARG A 331 -1.03 -14.37 -10.42
N MET A 332 -0.64 -13.35 -9.63
CA MET A 332 -0.64 -13.43 -8.17
C MET A 332 -2.05 -13.67 -7.60
N LYS A 333 -3.08 -13.01 -8.15
CA LYS A 333 -4.49 -13.23 -7.81
C LYS A 333 -4.96 -14.64 -8.19
N THR A 334 -4.57 -15.15 -9.36
CA THR A 334 -4.94 -16.50 -9.80
C THR A 334 -4.36 -17.55 -8.87
N GLU A 335 -3.08 -17.43 -8.52
CA GLU A 335 -2.41 -18.33 -7.54
C GLU A 335 -3.12 -18.35 -6.19
N LEU A 336 -3.63 -17.19 -5.74
CA LEU A 336 -4.46 -17.07 -4.54
C LEU A 336 -5.80 -17.78 -4.69
N SER A 337 -6.48 -17.55 -5.80
CA SER A 337 -7.83 -18.10 -6.03
C SER A 337 -7.85 -19.61 -6.29
N THR A 338 -6.78 -20.18 -6.83
CA THR A 338 -6.69 -21.62 -7.11
C THR A 338 -6.20 -22.44 -5.91
N GLY A 339 -6.01 -21.82 -4.74
CA GLY A 339 -5.61 -22.50 -3.51
C GLY A 339 -4.16 -22.99 -3.51
N ASN A 340 -3.34 -22.56 -4.47
CA ASN A 340 -1.90 -22.86 -4.45
C ASN A 340 -1.20 -22.10 -3.31
N GLU A 341 -1.77 -20.97 -2.85
CA GLU A 341 -1.44 -20.28 -1.60
C GLU A 341 -2.69 -19.68 -0.96
N THR A 342 -2.80 -19.67 0.37
CA THR A 342 -3.96 -19.04 1.04
C THR A 342 -3.81 -17.51 1.07
N PHE A 343 -4.95 -16.80 0.99
CA PHE A 343 -4.99 -15.33 1.10
C PHE A 343 -4.35 -14.84 2.41
N GLU A 344 -4.60 -15.56 3.51
CA GLU A 344 -3.99 -15.26 4.81
C GLU A 344 -2.46 -15.41 4.77
N ARG A 345 -1.93 -16.46 4.12
CA ARG A 345 -0.48 -16.63 3.94
C ARG A 345 0.10 -15.43 3.18
N LYS A 346 -0.48 -15.04 2.03
CA LYS A 346 -0.06 -13.84 1.24
C LYS A 346 -0.30 -12.49 1.93
N LEU A 347 -1.32 -12.34 2.76
CA LEU A 347 -1.51 -11.11 3.54
C LEU A 347 -0.42 -10.97 4.61
N ARG A 348 0.02 -12.10 5.20
CA ARG A 348 1.24 -12.12 6.01
C ARG A 348 2.48 -11.77 5.17
N TYR A 349 2.66 -12.30 3.96
CA TYR A 349 3.74 -11.79 3.07
C TYR A 349 3.64 -10.28 2.84
N LEU A 350 2.45 -9.71 2.63
CA LEU A 350 2.25 -8.27 2.38
C LEU A 350 2.47 -7.39 3.60
N LEU A 351 2.11 -7.84 4.81
CA LEU A 351 2.27 -7.10 6.08
C LEU A 351 3.65 -7.27 6.74
N TRP A 352 4.45 -8.23 6.27
CA TRP A 352 5.81 -8.47 6.75
C TRP A 352 6.87 -8.04 5.72
N LEU A 353 6.55 -8.09 4.42
CA LEU A 353 7.37 -7.52 3.34
C LEU A 353 7.01 -6.06 3.00
N ASN A 354 5.89 -5.53 3.51
CA ASN A 354 5.49 -4.11 3.52
C ASN A 354 4.63 -3.88 4.78
#